data_AF-A0A2N1RM83-F1
#
_entry.id   AF-A0A2N1RM83-F1
#
_cell.length_a   1.000
_cell.length_b   1.000
_cell.length_c   1.000
_cell.angle_alpha   90.00
_cell.angle_beta   90.00
_cell.angle_gamma   90.00
#
_symmetry.space_group_name_H-M   'P 1'
#
loop_
_entity.id
_entity.type
_entity.pdbx_description
1 polymer ?
#
loop_
_entity_poly.entity_id
_entity_poly.type
_entity_poly.pdbx_seq_one_letter_code
_entity_poly.pdbx_strand_id
1 'polypeptide(L)'
;MYLSVVEFVFVHLSFIILFYNRMMRPFNVPILKSKNYIIMDRGSIRNMTWFDKLNCQFCGYANGTAKLWNDQLDNISRIDFSRYRSPLHKPAVVLYSSILLAFLIFNFIFSKFLYLIIALILGYSRVSTVKVWRMLKEMKYGEKLSPVFRRIILLSKVYAYTLMCNLEQIESAWCPLKHLNNEGYVFTPHHKNFYERDKLKELVEYLEQYGSVSDRKPEY
;
A
#
# COMPACT_ATOMS: atom_id res chain seq x y z
N MET A 1 -13.48 3.15 -8.57
CA MET A 1 -13.22 2.93 -7.13
C MET A 1 -13.65 1.53 -6.68
N TYR A 2 -14.90 1.12 -6.87
CA TYR A 2 -15.38 -0.16 -6.31
C TYR A 2 -14.82 -1.43 -6.97
N LEU A 3 -14.42 -1.37 -8.24
CA LEU A 3 -13.74 -2.51 -8.90
C LEU A 3 -12.42 -2.87 -8.19
N SER A 4 -11.70 -1.91 -7.61
CA SER A 4 -10.48 -2.19 -6.86
C SER A 4 -10.74 -2.70 -5.43
N VAL A 5 -11.99 -2.72 -4.93
CA VAL A 5 -12.31 -3.39 -3.67
C VAL A 5 -11.96 -4.87 -3.75
N VAL A 6 -12.33 -5.52 -4.86
CA VAL A 6 -12.03 -6.94 -5.10
C VAL A 6 -10.53 -7.18 -5.08
N GLU A 7 -9.77 -6.29 -5.70
CA GLU A 7 -8.30 -6.31 -5.68
C GLU A 7 -7.75 -6.24 -4.25
N PHE A 8 -8.12 -5.23 -3.46
CA PHE A 8 -7.60 -5.09 -2.09
C PHE A 8 -8.04 -6.21 -1.15
N VAL A 9 -9.28 -6.71 -1.28
CA VAL A 9 -9.73 -7.90 -0.54
C VAL A 9 -8.87 -9.11 -0.90
N PHE A 10 -8.59 -9.30 -2.18
CA PHE A 10 -7.73 -10.38 -2.63
C PHE A 10 -6.28 -10.21 -2.13
N VAL A 11 -5.66 -9.01 -2.23
CA VAL A 11 -4.33 -8.71 -1.66
C VAL A 11 -4.31 -9.10 -0.18
N HIS A 12 -5.31 -8.67 0.58
CA HIS A 12 -5.33 -8.84 2.03
C HIS A 12 -5.48 -10.32 2.42
N LEU A 13 -6.49 -11.01 1.90
CA LEU A 13 -6.72 -12.40 2.28
C LEU A 13 -5.62 -13.34 1.77
N SER A 14 -5.12 -13.13 0.55
CA SER A 14 -4.10 -14.00 -0.04
C SER A 14 -2.69 -13.63 0.41
N PHE A 15 -2.16 -12.47 0.05
CA PHE A 15 -0.75 -12.14 0.31
C PHE A 15 -0.47 -11.82 1.77
N ILE A 16 -1.34 -11.06 2.41
CA ILE A 16 -1.11 -10.63 3.78
C ILE A 16 -1.39 -11.76 4.77
N ILE A 17 -2.59 -12.34 4.72
CA ILE A 17 -3.01 -13.37 5.69
C ILE A 17 -2.46 -14.74 5.35
N LEU A 18 -2.73 -15.26 4.14
CA LEU A 18 -2.32 -16.62 3.80
C LEU A 18 -0.81 -16.70 3.53
N PHE A 19 -0.27 -15.95 2.57
CA PHE A 19 1.09 -16.19 2.11
C PHE A 19 2.13 -15.63 3.08
N TYR A 20 1.99 -14.40 3.56
CA TYR A 20 2.95 -13.85 4.52
C TYR A 20 2.77 -14.46 5.92
N ASN A 21 1.61 -14.30 6.55
CA ASN A 21 1.42 -14.72 7.94
C ASN A 21 1.38 -16.26 8.14
N ARG A 22 1.00 -17.06 7.12
CA ARG A 22 1.02 -18.53 7.21
C ARG A 22 2.27 -19.14 6.56
N MET A 23 2.51 -18.86 5.27
CA MET A 23 3.51 -19.58 4.49
C MET A 23 4.94 -19.06 4.70
N MET A 24 5.14 -17.76 4.91
CA MET A 24 6.47 -17.20 5.20
C MET A 24 6.89 -17.32 6.67
N ARG A 25 5.97 -17.73 7.55
CA ARG A 25 6.20 -17.89 8.99
C ARG A 25 7.40 -18.80 9.36
N PRO A 26 7.68 -19.92 8.67
CA PRO A 26 8.85 -20.75 8.94
C PRO A 26 10.19 -20.01 8.78
N PHE A 27 10.20 -18.88 8.06
CA PHE A 27 11.39 -18.07 7.84
C PHE A 27 11.59 -16.96 8.89
N ASN A 28 10.93 -17.07 10.06
CA ASN A 28 11.03 -16.12 11.18
C ASN A 28 10.74 -14.66 10.78
N VAL A 29 9.80 -14.45 9.85
CA VAL A 29 9.34 -13.11 9.51
C VAL A 29 8.48 -12.55 10.65
N PRO A 30 8.59 -11.24 10.96
CA PRO A 30 7.77 -10.62 11.99
C PRO A 30 6.30 -10.61 11.56
N ILE A 31 5.39 -10.90 12.49
CA ILE A 31 3.95 -10.86 12.21
C ILE A 31 3.49 -9.39 12.25
N LEU A 32 2.99 -8.90 11.12
CA LEU A 32 2.41 -7.57 11.02
C LEU A 32 0.90 -7.64 11.25
N LYS A 33 0.41 -6.95 12.30
CA LYS A 33 -1.00 -6.95 12.68
C LYS A 33 -1.79 -5.99 11.80
N SER A 34 -2.75 -6.50 11.02
CA SER A 34 -3.55 -5.65 10.11
C SER A 34 -4.25 -4.48 10.80
N LYS A 35 -4.70 -4.66 12.05
CA LYS A 35 -5.34 -3.58 12.85
C LYS A 35 -4.45 -2.37 13.12
N ASN A 36 -3.12 -2.54 13.02
CA ASN A 36 -2.17 -1.45 13.21
C ASN A 36 -1.99 -0.61 11.92
N TYR A 37 -2.39 -1.17 10.77
CA TYR A 37 -2.22 -0.56 9.46
C TYR A 37 -3.54 -0.05 8.87
N ILE A 38 -4.62 -0.83 9.06
CA ILE A 38 -5.94 -0.55 8.50
C ILE A 38 -6.79 0.07 9.60
N ILE A 39 -6.97 1.39 9.51
CA ILE A 39 -7.76 2.16 10.48
C ILE A 39 -9.06 2.62 9.82
N MET A 40 -10.17 2.23 10.44
CA MET A 40 -11.53 2.40 9.90
C MET A 40 -12.38 3.33 10.77
N ASP A 41 -11.83 4.49 11.10
CA ASP A 41 -12.38 5.42 12.10
C ASP A 41 -12.98 6.70 11.48
N ARG A 42 -12.85 6.90 10.17
CA ARG A 42 -13.33 8.10 9.48
C ARG A 42 -14.83 8.07 9.19
N GLY A 43 -15.47 6.91 9.25
CA GLY A 43 -16.93 6.81 9.14
C GLY A 43 -17.70 7.55 10.23
N SER A 44 -17.03 7.94 11.34
CA SER A 44 -17.63 8.69 12.44
C SER A 44 -17.63 10.21 12.23
N ILE A 45 -17.06 10.73 11.13
CA ILE A 45 -17.07 12.16 10.85
C ILE A 45 -18.52 12.62 10.64
N ARG A 46 -18.88 13.74 11.29
CA ARG A 46 -20.23 14.33 11.23
C ARG A 46 -20.46 14.94 9.84
N ASN A 47 -21.73 15.04 9.44
CA ASN A 47 -22.16 15.69 8.18
C ASN A 47 -21.68 15.03 6.88
N MET A 48 -21.22 13.78 6.92
CA MET A 48 -20.94 13.00 5.71
C MET A 48 -22.16 12.17 5.31
N THR A 49 -22.42 12.07 4.01
CA THR A 49 -23.44 11.14 3.49
C THR A 49 -23.00 9.70 3.76
N TRP A 50 -23.94 8.75 3.65
CA TRP A 50 -23.59 7.34 3.77
C TRP A 50 -22.58 6.89 2.71
N PHE A 51 -22.68 7.45 1.50
CA PHE A 51 -21.76 7.16 0.41
C PHE A 51 -20.35 7.68 0.69
N ASP A 52 -20.22 8.90 1.24
CA ASP A 52 -18.92 9.46 1.64
C ASP A 52 -18.27 8.63 2.73
N LYS A 53 -19.06 8.18 3.71
CA LYS A 53 -18.58 7.27 4.77
C LYS A 53 -18.01 5.98 4.17
N LEU A 54 -18.70 5.38 3.21
CA LEU A 54 -18.22 4.17 2.53
C LEU A 54 -16.91 4.43 1.78
N ASN A 55 -16.81 5.54 1.03
CA ASN A 55 -15.59 5.93 0.32
C ASN A 55 -14.42 6.16 1.26
N CYS A 56 -14.63 6.85 2.38
CA CYS A 56 -13.61 7.09 3.40
C CYS A 56 -13.12 5.78 4.04
N GLN A 57 -14.02 4.84 4.32
CA GLN A 57 -13.65 3.53 4.86
C GLN A 57 -12.86 2.70 3.86
N PHE A 58 -13.28 2.72 2.58
CA PHE A 58 -12.54 2.06 1.52
C PHE A 58 -11.14 2.66 1.34
N CYS A 59 -11.02 3.99 1.38
CA CYS A 59 -9.73 4.67 1.28
C CYS A 59 -8.78 4.26 2.41
N GLY A 60 -9.27 4.22 3.67
CA GLY A 60 -8.49 3.73 4.82
C GLY A 60 -8.08 2.27 4.69
N TYR A 61 -8.99 1.41 4.20
CA TYR A 61 -8.71 0.01 3.90
C TYR A 61 -7.62 -0.16 2.84
N ALA A 62 -7.75 0.52 1.71
CA ALA A 62 -6.83 0.44 0.58
C ALA A 62 -5.43 0.94 0.96
N ASN A 63 -5.33 2.11 1.58
CA ASN A 63 -4.06 2.69 2.03
C ASN A 63 -3.38 1.79 3.07
N GLY A 64 -4.12 1.34 4.09
CA GLY A 64 -3.60 0.43 5.11
C GLY A 64 -3.12 -0.90 4.53
N THR A 65 -3.88 -1.48 3.60
CA THR A 65 -3.52 -2.73 2.91
C THR A 65 -2.26 -2.56 2.07
N ALA A 66 -2.17 -1.48 1.29
CA ALA A 66 -0.99 -1.20 0.47
C ALA A 66 0.27 -0.99 1.32
N LYS A 67 0.18 -0.21 2.40
CA LYS A 67 1.28 0.00 3.35
C LYS A 67 1.70 -1.30 4.05
N LEU A 68 0.73 -2.09 4.51
CA LEU A 68 0.98 -3.38 5.14
C LEU A 68 1.74 -4.32 4.20
N TRP A 69 1.27 -4.46 2.96
CA TRP A 69 1.96 -5.29 1.98
C TRP A 69 3.36 -4.76 1.62
N ASN A 70 3.52 -3.44 1.58
CA ASN A 70 4.82 -2.79 1.37
C ASN A 70 5.84 -3.20 2.44
N ASP A 71 5.43 -3.19 3.70
CA ASP A 71 6.28 -3.53 4.86
C ASP A 71 6.54 -5.04 4.94
N GLN A 72 5.57 -5.87 4.54
CA GLN A 72 5.78 -7.32 4.41
C GLN A 72 6.88 -7.63 3.39
N LEU A 73 6.87 -6.95 2.24
CA LEU A 73 7.93 -7.10 1.23
C LEU A 73 9.29 -6.63 1.77
N ASP A 74 9.32 -5.57 2.60
CA ASP A 74 10.57 -5.13 3.26
C ASP A 74 11.12 -6.22 4.17
N ASN A 75 10.24 -6.83 4.97
CA ASN A 75 10.63 -7.93 5.86
C ASN A 75 11.14 -9.14 5.09
N ILE A 76 10.49 -9.51 3.97
CA ILE A 76 10.95 -10.61 3.11
C ILE A 76 12.31 -10.30 2.49
N SER A 77 12.54 -9.06 2.05
CA SER A 77 13.79 -8.66 1.39
C SER A 77 15.03 -8.83 2.28
N ARG A 78 14.83 -8.85 3.60
CA ARG A 78 15.89 -8.96 4.61
C ARG A 78 16.18 -10.41 5.02
N ILE A 79 15.35 -11.36 4.62
CA ILE A 79 15.53 -12.77 4.96
C ILE A 79 16.79 -13.32 4.27
N ASP A 80 17.58 -14.04 5.05
CA ASP A 80 18.70 -14.83 4.57
C ASP A 80 18.28 -16.30 4.45
N PHE A 81 17.82 -16.68 3.26
CA PHE A 81 17.31 -18.04 3.00
C PHE A 81 18.39 -19.12 3.09
N SER A 82 19.69 -18.75 3.01
CA SER A 82 20.80 -19.70 3.13
C SER A 82 20.87 -20.39 4.49
N ARG A 83 20.27 -19.77 5.53
CA ARG A 83 20.20 -20.30 6.89
C ARG A 83 19.21 -21.45 7.04
N TYR A 84 18.31 -21.64 6.08
CA TYR A 84 17.25 -22.64 6.15
C TYR A 84 17.59 -23.84 5.28
N ARG A 85 17.91 -24.98 5.92
CA ARG A 85 18.37 -26.19 5.23
C ARG A 85 17.26 -27.21 4.91
N SER A 86 16.08 -27.09 5.52
CA SER A 86 15.04 -28.11 5.30
C SER A 86 14.52 -28.09 3.85
N PRO A 87 14.29 -29.27 3.25
CA PRO A 87 13.91 -29.40 1.85
C PRO A 87 12.54 -28.78 1.52
N LEU A 88 11.67 -28.56 2.52
CA LEU A 88 10.35 -27.94 2.34
C LEU A 88 10.40 -26.42 2.12
N HIS A 89 11.50 -25.76 2.44
CA HIS A 89 11.63 -24.32 2.28
C HIS A 89 11.74 -23.89 0.81
N LYS A 90 12.47 -24.66 -0.02
CA LYS A 90 12.61 -24.38 -1.45
C LYS A 90 11.26 -24.41 -2.19
N PRO A 91 10.43 -25.47 -2.10
CA PRO A 91 9.12 -25.48 -2.75
C PRO A 91 8.19 -24.40 -2.20
N ALA A 92 8.26 -24.06 -0.90
CA ALA A 92 7.49 -22.94 -0.35
C ALA A 92 7.86 -21.58 -0.98
N VAL A 93 9.15 -21.30 -1.16
CA VAL A 93 9.62 -20.07 -1.83
C VAL A 93 9.23 -20.06 -3.31
N VAL A 94 9.32 -21.19 -4.01
CA VAL A 94 8.89 -21.30 -5.40
C VAL A 94 7.39 -21.07 -5.53
N LEU A 95 6.58 -21.72 -4.69
CA LEU A 95 5.13 -21.53 -4.67
C LEU A 95 4.74 -20.07 -4.38
N TYR A 96 5.36 -19.46 -3.37
CA TYR A 96 5.19 -18.04 -3.07
C TYR A 96 5.51 -17.16 -4.28
N SER A 97 6.65 -17.42 -4.92
CA SER A 97 7.12 -16.65 -6.08
C SER A 97 6.18 -16.75 -7.26
N SER A 98 5.71 -17.97 -7.59
CA SER A 98 4.79 -18.22 -8.70
C SER A 98 3.46 -17.52 -8.49
N ILE A 99 2.90 -17.61 -7.29
CA ILE A 99 1.62 -16.96 -6.97
C ILE A 99 1.77 -15.43 -6.99
N LEU A 100 2.86 -14.91 -6.41
CA LEU A 100 3.16 -13.49 -6.43
C LEU A 100 3.31 -12.96 -7.86
N LEU A 101 3.98 -13.69 -8.75
CA LEU A 101 4.13 -13.30 -10.15
C LEU A 101 2.78 -13.28 -10.89
N ALA A 102 1.96 -14.33 -10.77
CA ALA A 102 0.63 -14.38 -11.36
C ALA A 102 -0.23 -13.20 -10.88
N PHE A 103 -0.11 -12.87 -9.60
CA PHE A 103 -0.81 -11.75 -9.01
C PHE A 103 -0.35 -10.38 -9.54
N LEU A 104 0.95 -10.16 -9.73
CA LEU A 104 1.43 -8.90 -10.29
C LEU A 104 0.81 -8.61 -11.67
N ILE A 105 0.60 -9.65 -12.48
CA ILE A 105 -0.09 -9.53 -13.77
C ILE A 105 -1.54 -9.10 -13.56
N PHE A 106 -2.25 -9.76 -12.64
CA PHE A 106 -3.64 -9.41 -12.30
C PHE A 106 -3.78 -7.96 -11.83
N ASN A 107 -3.02 -7.51 -10.83
CA ASN A 107 -3.18 -6.15 -10.31
C ASN A 107 -2.75 -5.07 -11.30
N PHE A 108 -1.80 -5.38 -12.19
CA PHE A 108 -1.41 -4.43 -13.22
C PHE A 108 -2.62 -3.98 -14.05
N ILE A 109 -3.53 -4.90 -14.33
CA ILE A 109 -4.78 -4.62 -15.06
C ILE A 109 -5.77 -3.82 -14.19
N PHE A 110 -6.00 -4.23 -12.94
CA PHE A 110 -7.10 -3.67 -12.13
C PHE A 110 -6.83 -2.29 -11.52
N SER A 111 -5.61 -2.02 -11.03
CA SER A 111 -5.31 -0.74 -10.36
C SER A 111 -4.39 0.17 -11.16
N LYS A 112 -3.36 -0.37 -11.84
CA LYS A 112 -2.39 0.48 -12.55
C LYS A 112 -3.07 1.20 -13.72
N PHE A 113 -3.90 0.49 -14.47
CA PHE A 113 -4.68 1.07 -15.56
C PHE A 113 -5.78 2.01 -15.05
N LEU A 114 -6.56 1.58 -14.05
CA LEU A 114 -7.61 2.41 -13.47
C LEU A 114 -7.06 3.71 -12.88
N TYR A 115 -5.94 3.64 -12.14
CA TYR A 115 -5.28 4.83 -11.61
C TYR A 115 -4.76 5.72 -12.73
N LEU A 116 -4.23 5.16 -13.82
CA LEU A 116 -3.78 5.96 -14.96
C LEU A 116 -4.93 6.82 -15.51
N ILE A 117 -6.13 6.25 -15.65
CA ILE A 117 -7.31 6.99 -16.06
C ILE A 117 -7.66 8.09 -15.06
N ILE A 118 -7.72 7.76 -13.76
CA ILE A 118 -8.04 8.73 -12.70
C ILE A 118 -7.02 9.87 -12.68
N ALA A 119 -5.74 9.55 -12.75
CA ALA A 119 -4.66 10.53 -12.71
C ALA A 119 -4.67 11.46 -13.93
N LEU A 120 -5.06 10.96 -15.10
CA LEU A 120 -5.24 11.79 -16.30
C LEU A 120 -6.41 12.76 -16.16
N ILE A 121 -7.51 12.32 -15.55
CA ILE A 121 -8.71 13.16 -15.37
C ILE A 121 -8.51 14.21 -14.26
N LEU A 122 -7.83 13.84 -13.17
CA LEU A 122 -7.69 14.66 -11.95
C LEU A 122 -6.32 15.36 -11.83
N GLY A 123 -5.50 15.36 -12.89
CA GLY A 123 -4.19 16.02 -12.87
C GLY A 123 -3.20 15.45 -11.84
N TYR A 124 -3.40 14.22 -11.35
CA TYR A 124 -2.56 13.68 -10.28
C TYR A 124 -1.15 13.35 -10.77
N SER A 125 -0.18 13.67 -9.92
CA SER A 125 1.22 13.36 -10.16
C SER A 125 1.43 11.85 -10.29
N ARG A 126 2.32 11.45 -11.19
CA ARG A 126 2.65 10.03 -11.42
C ARG A 126 4.02 9.72 -10.85
N VAL A 127 4.09 8.72 -9.99
CA VAL A 127 5.38 8.21 -9.52
C VAL A 127 6.06 7.41 -10.63
N SER A 128 7.26 7.85 -11.01
CA SER A 128 8.08 7.16 -12.01
C SER A 128 8.55 5.81 -11.48
N THR A 129 8.07 4.74 -12.10
CA THR A 129 8.48 3.35 -11.80
C THR A 129 9.98 3.17 -11.98
N VAL A 130 10.58 3.85 -12.96
CA VAL A 130 12.03 3.82 -13.23
C VAL A 130 12.82 4.42 -12.07
N LYS A 131 12.37 5.56 -11.52
CA LYS A 131 13.02 6.19 -10.36
C LYS A 131 12.95 5.27 -9.13
N VAL A 132 11.78 4.68 -8.86
CA VAL A 132 11.61 3.73 -7.73
C VAL A 132 12.49 2.50 -7.91
N TRP A 133 12.54 1.94 -9.12
CA TRP A 133 13.40 0.80 -9.42
C TRP A 133 14.89 1.12 -9.21
N ARG A 134 15.34 2.30 -9.63
CA ARG A 134 16.72 2.78 -9.43
C ARG A 134 17.05 2.92 -7.94
N MET A 135 16.17 3.60 -7.19
CA MET A 135 16.30 3.76 -5.74
C MET A 135 16.44 2.39 -5.03
N LEU A 136 15.58 1.42 -5.35
CA LEU A 136 15.66 0.07 -4.75
C LEU A 136 16.96 -0.66 -5.11
N LYS A 137 17.48 -0.47 -6.33
CA LYS A 137 18.78 -1.04 -6.72
C LYS A 137 19.94 -0.41 -5.94
N GLU A 138 19.94 0.92 -5.78
CA GLU A 138 20.95 1.66 -5.01
C GLU A 138 20.95 1.24 -3.54
N MET A 139 19.77 1.00 -2.96
CA MET A 139 19.60 0.46 -1.60
C MET A 139 19.98 -1.02 -1.47
N LYS A 140 20.45 -1.67 -2.54
CA LYS A 140 20.75 -3.11 -2.60
C LYS A 140 19.59 -3.97 -2.10
N TYR A 141 18.36 -3.59 -2.45
CA TYR A 141 17.16 -4.26 -1.96
C TYR A 141 17.13 -5.75 -2.33
N GLY A 142 16.93 -6.60 -1.32
CA GLY A 142 16.88 -8.06 -1.47
C GLY A 142 18.21 -8.72 -1.87
N GLU A 143 19.37 -8.11 -1.58
CA GLU A 143 20.69 -8.64 -1.98
C GLU A 143 20.97 -10.07 -1.49
N LYS A 144 20.42 -10.46 -0.34
CA LYS A 144 20.56 -11.82 0.23
C LYS A 144 19.65 -12.87 -0.41
N LEU A 145 18.75 -12.46 -1.31
CA LEU A 145 17.81 -13.34 -1.99
C LEU A 145 18.45 -13.96 -3.25
N SER A 146 17.94 -15.12 -3.67
CA SER A 146 18.35 -15.70 -4.96
C SER A 146 17.99 -14.76 -6.12
N PRO A 147 18.75 -14.74 -7.24
CA PRO A 147 18.55 -13.75 -8.30
C PRO A 147 17.12 -13.71 -8.87
N VAL A 148 16.52 -14.88 -9.07
CA VAL A 148 15.14 -15.01 -9.57
C VAL A 148 14.13 -14.46 -8.56
N PHE A 149 14.23 -14.90 -7.30
CA PHE A 149 13.30 -14.47 -6.26
C PHE A 149 13.45 -12.98 -5.96
N ARG A 150 14.69 -12.47 -5.92
CA ARG A 150 15.01 -11.06 -5.80
C ARG A 150 14.31 -10.23 -6.86
N ARG A 151 14.33 -10.67 -8.13
CA ARG A 151 13.69 -9.94 -9.23
C ARG A 151 12.17 -9.86 -9.05
N ILE A 152 11.53 -10.94 -8.61
CA ILE A 152 10.08 -10.97 -8.35
C ILE A 152 9.73 -10.06 -7.17
N ILE A 153 10.50 -10.11 -6.08
CA ILE A 153 10.33 -9.25 -4.91
C ILE A 153 10.55 -7.77 -5.27
N LEU A 154 11.54 -7.45 -6.10
CA LEU A 154 11.78 -6.08 -6.60
C LEU A 154 10.60 -5.57 -7.43
N LEU A 155 10.09 -6.36 -8.38
CA LEU A 155 8.92 -6.00 -9.17
C LEU A 155 7.70 -5.76 -8.28
N SER A 156 7.50 -6.64 -7.30
CA SER A 156 6.41 -6.51 -6.31
C SER A 156 6.56 -5.26 -5.47
N LYS A 157 7.78 -4.94 -5.02
CA LYS A 157 8.06 -3.75 -4.22
C LYS A 157 7.85 -2.47 -5.01
N VAL A 158 8.29 -2.41 -6.27
CA VAL A 158 8.01 -1.27 -7.14
C VAL A 158 6.51 -1.08 -7.30
N TYR A 159 5.78 -2.16 -7.59
CA TYR A 159 4.34 -2.11 -7.74
C TYR A 159 3.66 -1.62 -6.45
N ALA A 160 3.91 -2.30 -5.32
CA ALA A 160 3.33 -1.95 -4.02
C ALA A 160 3.66 -0.51 -3.59
N TYR A 161 4.89 -0.05 -3.83
CA TYR A 161 5.32 1.31 -3.50
C TYR A 161 4.61 2.35 -4.38
N THR A 162 4.51 2.09 -5.68
CA THR A 162 3.78 2.99 -6.59
C THR A 162 2.29 3.03 -6.27
N LEU A 163 1.68 1.89 -5.93
CA LEU A 163 0.30 1.81 -5.49
C LEU A 163 0.07 2.62 -4.21
N MET A 164 0.94 2.47 -3.21
CA MET A 164 0.89 3.27 -1.98
C MET A 164 0.98 4.78 -2.27
N CYS A 165 1.91 5.20 -3.13
CA CYS A 165 2.03 6.63 -3.50
C CYS A 165 0.83 7.17 -4.29
N ASN A 166 0.15 6.31 -5.05
CA ASN A 166 -1.05 6.66 -5.81
C ASN A 166 -2.25 6.82 -4.88
N LEU A 167 -2.42 5.89 -3.93
CA LEU A 167 -3.46 5.95 -2.92
C LEU A 167 -3.27 7.13 -1.96
N GLU A 168 -2.01 7.47 -1.65
CA GLU A 168 -1.69 8.67 -0.87
C GLU A 168 -2.24 9.93 -1.52
N GLN A 169 -2.06 10.12 -2.83
CA GLN A 169 -2.58 11.30 -3.50
C GLN A 169 -4.11 11.37 -3.45
N ILE A 170 -4.78 10.24 -3.64
CA ILE A 170 -6.23 10.14 -3.51
C ILE A 170 -6.66 10.47 -2.08
N GLU A 171 -5.99 9.92 -1.07
CA GLU A 171 -6.29 10.18 0.33
C GLU A 171 -6.08 11.66 0.70
N SER A 172 -4.96 12.24 0.27
CA SER A 172 -4.57 13.62 0.51
C SER A 172 -5.51 14.65 -0.15
N ALA A 173 -6.19 14.27 -1.23
CA ALA A 173 -7.18 15.10 -1.92
C ALA A 173 -8.62 14.87 -1.41
N TRP A 174 -8.94 13.65 -0.97
CA TRP A 174 -10.32 13.26 -0.63
C TRP A 174 -10.64 13.37 0.86
N CYS A 175 -9.76 12.87 1.74
CA CYS A 175 -10.02 12.84 3.18
C CYS A 175 -8.72 12.93 3.99
N PRO A 176 -8.00 14.07 3.92
CA PRO A 176 -6.75 14.29 4.64
C PRO A 176 -6.98 14.65 6.12
N LEU A 177 -7.72 13.81 6.82
CA LEU A 177 -7.98 13.94 8.25
C LEU A 177 -7.18 12.89 9.02
N LYS A 178 -6.56 13.32 10.12
CA LYS A 178 -5.83 12.40 10.98
C LYS A 178 -6.74 11.34 11.58
N HIS A 179 -6.18 10.15 11.72
CA HIS A 179 -6.81 9.05 12.45
C HIS A 179 -6.83 9.35 13.95
N LEU A 180 -7.82 8.81 14.65
CA LEU A 180 -7.86 8.75 16.10
C LEU A 180 -6.64 7.98 16.59
N ASN A 181 -6.06 8.46 17.68
CA ASN A 181 -4.89 7.85 18.27
C ASN A 181 -5.23 6.40 18.67
N ASN A 182 -4.49 5.44 18.11
CA ASN A 182 -4.69 4.02 18.36
C ASN A 182 -3.35 3.40 18.74
N GLU A 183 -3.32 2.64 19.83
CA GLU A 183 -2.10 2.00 20.31
C GLU A 183 -1.51 1.07 19.23
N GLY A 184 -0.24 1.31 18.89
CA GLY A 184 0.47 0.54 17.89
C GLY A 184 0.13 0.89 16.43
N TYR A 185 -0.60 2.00 16.20
CA TYR A 185 -0.83 2.53 14.85
C TYR A 185 0.49 2.78 14.10
N VAL A 186 0.55 2.28 12.86
CA VAL A 186 1.69 2.50 11.97
C VAL A 186 1.48 3.79 11.21
N PHE A 187 2.20 4.83 11.63
CA PHE A 187 2.16 6.14 10.98
C PHE A 187 2.71 6.08 9.56
N THR A 188 1.98 6.66 8.60
CA THR A 188 2.45 6.88 7.24
C THR A 188 2.96 8.32 7.06
N PRO A 189 4.15 8.54 6.46
CA PRO A 189 4.79 9.86 6.43
C PRO A 189 3.94 11.00 5.85
N HIS A 190 3.04 10.73 4.90
CA HIS A 190 2.19 11.76 4.28
C HIS A 190 1.09 12.28 5.21
N HIS A 191 0.73 11.54 6.26
CA HIS A 191 -0.23 12.01 7.27
C HIS A 191 0.31 13.17 8.11
N LYS A 192 1.59 13.54 7.96
CA LYS A 192 2.16 14.76 8.56
C LYS A 192 1.42 16.03 8.12
N ASN A 193 0.91 16.05 6.88
CA ASN A 193 0.21 17.20 6.29
C ASN A 193 -1.31 17.16 6.54
N PHE A 194 -1.82 16.14 7.23
CA PHE A 194 -3.26 15.96 7.43
C PHE A 194 -3.76 16.86 8.55
N TYR A 195 -5.00 17.30 8.41
CA TYR A 195 -5.66 18.17 9.37
C TYR A 195 -6.22 17.37 10.55
N GLU A 196 -6.29 18.00 11.71
CA GLU A 196 -7.02 17.46 12.85
C GLU A 196 -8.53 17.42 12.56
N ARG A 197 -9.25 16.51 13.22
CA ARG A 197 -10.67 16.25 12.94
C ARG A 197 -11.59 17.43 13.28
N ASP A 198 -11.18 18.28 14.20
CA ASP A 198 -11.88 19.51 14.60
C ASP A 198 -11.68 20.66 13.61
N LYS A 199 -10.66 20.56 12.72
CA LYS A 199 -10.34 21.56 11.69
C LYS A 199 -10.98 21.27 10.33
N LEU A 200 -12.16 20.63 10.32
CA LEU A 200 -12.84 20.24 9.08
C LEU A 200 -13.13 21.44 8.16
N LYS A 201 -13.51 22.59 8.73
CA LYS A 201 -13.80 23.79 7.94
C LYS A 201 -12.56 24.36 7.25
N GLU A 202 -11.47 24.52 8.00
CA GLU A 202 -10.17 24.94 7.46
C GLU A 202 -9.69 23.99 6.36
N LEU A 203 -9.91 22.68 6.56
CA LEU A 203 -9.54 21.69 5.57
C LEU A 203 -10.32 21.86 4.26
N VAL A 204 -11.65 22.05 4.33
CA VAL A 204 -12.48 22.22 3.14
C VAL A 204 -12.03 23.46 2.36
N GLU A 205 -11.84 24.59 3.04
CA GLU A 205 -11.34 25.83 2.43
C GLU A 205 -9.96 25.62 1.76
N TYR A 206 -9.06 24.86 2.41
CA TYR A 206 -7.76 24.52 1.83
C TYR A 206 -7.88 23.64 0.59
N LEU A 207 -8.74 22.62 0.62
CA LEU A 207 -8.94 21.72 -0.52
C LEU A 207 -9.61 22.44 -1.71
N GLU A 208 -10.51 23.38 -1.45
CA GLU A 208 -11.09 24.23 -2.50
C GLU A 208 -10.02 25.07 -3.21
N GLN A 209 -9.03 25.58 -2.48
CA GLN A 209 -7.97 26.40 -3.05
C GLN A 209 -6.84 25.60 -3.71
N TYR A 210 -6.45 24.46 -3.12
CA TYR A 210 -5.22 23.75 -3.51
C TYR A 210 -5.45 22.31 -4.01
N GLY A 211 -6.64 21.76 -3.84
CA GLY A 211 -7.04 20.41 -4.29
C GLY A 211 -6.46 19.23 -3.50
N SER A 212 -5.33 19.40 -2.80
CA SER A 212 -4.69 18.33 -2.02
C SER A 212 -3.73 18.88 -0.97
N VAL A 213 -3.61 18.19 0.16
CA VAL A 213 -2.55 18.46 1.17
C VAL A 213 -1.23 17.74 0.87
N SER A 214 -1.17 16.97 -0.23
CA SER A 214 0.04 16.27 -0.64
C SER A 214 1.12 17.28 -1.06
N ASP A 215 2.38 16.96 -0.77
CA ASP A 215 3.53 17.68 -1.36
C ASP A 215 3.53 17.53 -2.90
N ARG A 216 2.81 16.53 -3.44
CA ARG A 216 2.60 16.29 -4.87
C ARG A 216 1.23 16.82 -5.29
N LYS A 217 1.12 18.14 -5.47
CA LYS A 217 -0.14 18.77 -5.87
C LYS A 217 -0.59 18.32 -7.26
N PRO A 218 -1.91 18.31 -7.54
CA PRO A 218 -2.42 18.13 -8.90
C PRO A 218 -1.93 19.25 -9.82
N GLU A 219 -1.50 18.91 -11.03
CA GLU A 219 -1.14 19.84 -12.09
C GLU A 219 -2.26 19.81 -13.15
N TYR A 220 -2.95 20.94 -13.33
CA TYR A 220 -3.98 21.14 -14.36
C TYR A 220 -3.51 22.19 -15.37
#